data_AF-A0A838D1N3-F1
#
_entry.id   AF-A0A838D1N3-F1
#
_cell.length_a   1.000
_cell.length_b   1.000
_cell.length_c   1.000
_cell.angle_alpha   90.00
_cell.angle_beta   90.00
_cell.angle_gamma   90.00
#
_symmetry.space_group_name_H-M   'P 1'
#
loop_
_entity.id
_entity.type
_entity.pdbx_description
1 polymer ?
#
loop_
_entity_poly.entity_id
_entity_poly.type
_entity_poly.pdbx_seq_one_letter_code
_entity_poly.pdbx_strand_id
1 'polypeptide(L)'
;MDTQRRGNYDSGEDFVLEYGELRFTFNESDFTERCEQAALKLGFVNGRLGEGEREDLVNLTVNGEIHDPASALGEHVNECWPELIGPADRSLVHWLRRLVFRSAWLDQRVKEGELDIAFHRESHAFHYVQPERDGEPIELAPEPSWGRVAYLPR
;
A
#
# COMPACT_ATOMS: atom_id res chain seq x y z
N MET A 1 -29.93 0.78 -16.67
CA MET A 1 -28.47 0.83 -16.50
C MET A 1 -28.19 0.30 -15.13
N ASP A 2 -27.87 -0.99 -15.01
CA ASP A 2 -27.40 -1.55 -13.75
C ASP A 2 -26.08 -0.88 -13.42
N THR A 3 -26.07 0.00 -12.42
CA THR A 3 -24.86 0.36 -11.70
C THR A 3 -24.40 -0.90 -11.01
N GLN A 4 -23.61 -1.71 -11.71
CA GLN A 4 -22.98 -2.90 -11.18
C GLN A 4 -22.29 -2.46 -9.88
N ARG A 5 -22.80 -2.96 -8.75
CA ARG A 5 -22.34 -2.57 -7.43
C ARG A 5 -20.89 -3.05 -7.36
N ARG A 6 -19.94 -2.12 -7.52
CA ARG A 6 -18.51 -2.40 -7.47
C ARG A 6 -18.21 -3.24 -6.25
N GLY A 7 -17.61 -4.41 -6.46
CA GLY A 7 -17.28 -5.33 -5.39
C GLY A 7 -16.24 -4.73 -4.47
N ASN A 8 -16.29 -5.13 -3.20
CA ASN A 8 -15.18 -4.92 -2.29
C ASN A 8 -14.08 -5.92 -2.63
N TYR A 9 -12.83 -5.50 -2.53
CA TYR A 9 -11.71 -6.42 -2.59
C TYR A 9 -11.75 -7.37 -1.39
N ASP A 10 -11.54 -8.65 -1.67
CA ASP A 10 -11.45 -9.71 -0.68
C ASP A 10 -10.32 -10.68 -1.07
N SER A 11 -9.39 -10.89 -0.13
CA SER A 11 -8.41 -11.97 -0.17
C SER A 11 -8.40 -12.83 1.10
N GLY A 12 -9.23 -12.53 2.11
CA GLY A 12 -9.26 -13.19 3.42
C GLY A 12 -9.84 -12.31 4.53
N GLU A 13 -9.79 -12.77 5.79
CA GLU A 13 -10.51 -12.16 6.91
C GLU A 13 -9.61 -11.62 8.04
N ASP A 14 -8.28 -11.65 7.88
CA ASP A 14 -7.31 -11.30 8.93
C ASP A 14 -7.24 -9.79 9.17
N PHE A 15 -7.34 -8.99 8.10
CA PHE A 15 -7.28 -7.52 8.16
C PHE A 15 -8.45 -6.87 7.43
N VAL A 16 -8.88 -5.72 7.93
CA VAL A 16 -9.96 -4.91 7.34
C VAL A 16 -9.48 -3.47 7.18
N LEU A 17 -9.63 -2.90 5.98
CA LEU A 17 -9.45 -1.47 5.74
C LEU A 17 -10.72 -0.85 5.17
N GLU A 18 -11.08 0.30 5.73
CA GLU A 18 -12.25 1.07 5.31
C GLU A 18 -11.81 2.42 4.73
N TYR A 19 -12.38 2.77 3.58
CA TYR A 19 -12.15 4.06 2.94
C TYR A 19 -13.46 4.58 2.34
N GLY A 20 -14.07 5.55 3.00
CA GLY A 20 -15.41 6.02 2.65
C GLY A 20 -16.44 4.92 2.85
N GLU A 21 -17.11 4.51 1.78
CA GLU A 21 -18.14 3.44 1.80
C GLU A 21 -17.58 2.05 1.46
N LEU A 22 -16.30 1.97 1.10
CA LEU A 22 -15.65 0.72 0.71
C LEU A 22 -14.99 0.07 1.92
N ARG A 23 -15.13 -1.25 2.01
CA ARG A 23 -14.57 -2.08 3.08
C ARG A 23 -13.87 -3.28 2.47
N PHE A 24 -12.55 -3.28 2.49
CA PHE A 24 -11.74 -4.35 1.90
C PHE A 24 -11.20 -5.28 2.98
N THR A 25 -11.15 -6.57 2.66
CA THR A 25 -10.71 -7.62 3.57
C THR A 25 -9.50 -8.34 2.98
N PHE A 26 -8.54 -8.67 3.84
CA PHE A 26 -7.25 -9.20 3.42
C PHE A 26 -6.88 -10.40 4.27
N ASN A 27 -6.26 -11.42 3.65
CA ASN A 27 -5.46 -12.37 4.41
C ASN A 27 -4.11 -11.75 4.82
N GLU A 28 -3.44 -12.39 5.77
CA GLU A 28 -2.16 -11.91 6.32
C GLU A 28 -1.06 -11.71 5.28
N SER A 29 -0.88 -12.67 4.37
CA SER A 29 0.19 -12.61 3.35
C SER A 29 -0.03 -11.43 2.40
N ASP A 30 -1.25 -11.29 1.87
CA ASP A 30 -1.58 -10.22 0.92
C ASP A 30 -1.51 -8.84 1.59
N PHE A 31 -1.99 -8.70 2.82
CA PHE A 31 -1.90 -7.43 3.54
C PHE A 31 -0.44 -7.03 3.80
N THR A 32 0.38 -7.98 4.24
CA THR A 32 1.81 -7.76 4.52
C THR A 32 2.58 -7.34 3.28
N GLU A 33 2.38 -8.06 2.17
CA GLU A 33 3.03 -7.74 0.89
C GLU A 33 2.62 -6.36 0.38
N ARG A 34 1.35 -5.97 0.53
CA ARG A 34 0.87 -4.63 0.16
C ARG A 34 1.48 -3.54 1.05
N CYS A 35 1.63 -3.79 2.35
CA CYS A 35 2.30 -2.86 3.25
C CYS A 35 3.77 -2.65 2.82
N GLU A 36 4.49 -3.73 2.54
CA GLU A 36 5.90 -3.68 2.08
C GLU A 36 6.01 -2.92 0.74
N GLN A 37 5.15 -3.20 -0.23
CA GLN A 37 5.11 -2.47 -1.51
C GLN A 37 4.75 -0.99 -1.33
N ALA A 38 3.83 -0.66 -0.43
CA ALA A 38 3.50 0.73 -0.12
C ALA A 38 4.70 1.46 0.49
N ALA A 39 5.39 0.86 1.45
CA ALA A 39 6.58 1.45 2.08
C ALA A 39 7.73 1.64 1.08
N LEU A 40 7.94 0.68 0.17
CA LEU A 40 8.90 0.79 -0.94
C LEU A 40 8.55 1.97 -1.87
N LYS A 41 7.29 2.10 -2.28
CA LYS A 41 6.83 3.22 -3.13
C LYS A 41 7.02 4.58 -2.48
N LEU A 42 6.82 4.65 -1.17
CA LEU A 42 7.05 5.87 -0.39
C LEU A 42 8.53 6.14 -0.12
N GLY A 43 9.42 5.22 -0.47
CA GLY A 43 10.86 5.30 -0.19
C GLY A 43 11.17 5.28 1.31
N PHE A 44 10.26 4.78 2.15
CA PHE A 44 10.51 4.62 3.58
C PHE A 44 11.39 3.39 3.86
N VAL A 45 11.32 2.37 3.00
CA VAL A 45 12.21 1.21 3.02
C VAL A 45 12.80 1.01 1.62
N ASN A 46 13.99 0.41 1.53
CA ASN A 46 14.75 0.30 0.27
C ASN A 46 15.00 -1.15 -0.18
N GLY A 47 14.38 -2.13 0.45
CA GLY A 47 14.64 -3.53 0.16
C GLY A 47 13.61 -4.45 0.79
N ARG A 48 13.87 -5.76 0.68
CA ARG A 48 13.03 -6.77 1.32
C ARG A 48 13.17 -6.69 2.83
N LEU A 49 12.03 -6.74 3.52
CA LEU A 49 11.98 -6.78 4.96
C LEU A 49 12.06 -8.20 5.51
N GLY A 50 12.68 -8.35 6.68
CA GLY A 50 12.61 -9.54 7.51
C GLY A 50 11.24 -9.70 8.18
N GLU A 51 11.04 -10.81 8.88
CA GLU A 51 9.75 -11.14 9.52
C GLU A 51 9.33 -10.11 10.58
N GLY A 52 10.21 -9.80 11.55
CA GLY A 52 9.91 -8.78 12.57
C GLY A 52 9.73 -7.37 12.00
N GLU A 53 10.44 -7.04 10.92
CA GLU A 53 10.30 -5.74 10.25
C GLU A 53 8.96 -5.62 9.52
N ARG A 54 8.49 -6.73 8.92
CA ARG A 54 7.14 -6.82 8.33
C ARG A 54 6.07 -6.71 9.41
N GLU A 55 6.25 -7.40 10.53
CA GLU A 55 5.34 -7.32 11.68
C GLU A 55 5.21 -5.87 12.18
N ASP A 56 6.33 -5.18 12.38
CA ASP A 56 6.34 -3.76 12.75
C ASP A 56 5.64 -2.88 11.72
N LEU A 57 5.88 -3.09 10.42
CA LEU A 57 5.26 -2.31 9.36
C LEU A 57 3.74 -2.55 9.26
N VAL A 58 3.30 -3.79 9.45
CA VAL A 58 1.88 -4.16 9.52
C VAL A 58 1.23 -3.53 10.74
N ASN A 59 1.86 -3.65 11.92
CA ASN A 59 1.40 -3.04 13.16
C ASN A 59 1.27 -1.51 13.02
N LEU A 60 2.26 -0.85 12.42
CA LEU A 60 2.20 0.58 12.13
C LEU A 60 1.03 0.92 11.18
N THR A 61 0.83 0.12 10.13
CA THR A 61 -0.24 0.36 9.15
C THR A 61 -1.62 0.17 9.77
N VAL A 62 -1.81 -0.83 10.64
CA VAL A 62 -3.09 -1.15 11.28
C VAL A 62 -3.37 -0.23 12.46
N ASN A 63 -2.47 -0.15 13.43
CA ASN A 63 -2.67 0.57 14.67
C ASN A 63 -2.37 2.06 14.53
N GLY A 64 -1.51 2.41 13.57
CA GLY A 64 -1.05 3.78 13.38
C GLY A 64 0.09 4.17 14.31
N GLU A 65 0.62 3.24 15.09
CA GLU A 65 1.78 3.42 15.99
C GLU A 65 2.40 2.04 16.31
N ILE A 66 3.62 2.04 16.87
CA ILE A 66 4.32 0.84 17.33
C ILE A 66 4.71 1.03 18.80
N HIS A 67 4.07 0.27 19.70
CA HIS A 67 4.37 0.35 21.13
C HIS A 67 5.55 -0.52 21.55
N ASP A 68 5.60 -1.76 21.06
CA ASP A 68 6.64 -2.74 21.38
C ASP A 68 7.27 -3.21 20.06
N PRO A 69 8.40 -2.62 19.63
CA PRO A 69 9.05 -2.98 18.38
C PRO A 69 9.50 -4.44 18.35
N ALA A 70 9.08 -5.17 17.32
CA ALA A 70 9.58 -6.52 17.04
C ALA A 70 10.96 -6.50 16.35
N SER A 71 11.38 -5.34 15.84
CA SER A 71 12.63 -5.17 15.09
C SER A 71 13.22 -3.75 15.16
N ALA A 72 14.39 -3.58 14.55
CA ALA A 72 15.03 -2.27 14.37
C ALA A 72 14.21 -1.30 13.51
N LEU A 73 13.29 -1.79 12.67
CA LEU A 73 12.38 -0.93 11.91
C LEU A 73 11.41 -0.22 12.87
N GLY A 74 10.82 -0.95 13.82
CA GLY A 74 9.93 -0.35 14.80
C GLY A 74 10.63 0.62 15.74
N GLU A 75 11.87 0.30 16.15
CA GLU A 75 12.72 1.25 16.89
C GLU A 75 12.96 2.53 16.09
N HIS A 76 13.33 2.41 14.82
CA HIS A 76 13.55 3.55 13.91
C HIS A 76 12.29 4.40 13.72
N VAL A 77 11.12 3.77 13.56
CA VAL A 77 9.82 4.47 13.49
C VAL A 77 9.60 5.32 14.74
N ASN A 78 9.88 4.78 15.92
CA ASN A 78 9.73 5.50 17.18
C ASN A 78 10.75 6.63 17.34
N GLU A 79 11.99 6.43 16.91
CA GLU A 79 13.04 7.47 16.91
C GLU A 79 12.69 8.65 15.97
N CYS A 80 12.16 8.36 14.78
CA CYS A 80 11.83 9.36 13.76
C CYS A 80 10.37 9.82 13.80
N TRP A 81 9.58 9.44 14.82
CA TRP A 81 8.14 9.67 14.88
C TRP A 81 7.68 11.09 14.51
N PRO A 82 8.32 12.18 14.99
CA PRO A 82 7.92 13.56 14.64
C PRO A 82 7.95 13.88 13.14
N GLU A 83 8.73 13.14 12.34
CA GLU A 83 8.85 13.30 10.90
C GLU A 83 7.87 12.39 10.11
N LEU A 84 7.28 11.40 10.79
CA LEU A 84 6.34 10.44 10.20
C LEU A 84 4.88 10.86 10.39
N ILE A 85 4.62 11.71 11.39
CA ILE A 85 3.30 12.22 11.70
C ILE A 85 3.02 13.57 11.04
N GLY A 86 1.75 13.83 10.78
CA GLY A 86 1.28 15.08 10.21
C GLY A 86 -0.20 15.01 9.85
N PRO A 87 -0.76 16.11 9.31
CA PRO A 87 -2.03 16.03 8.59
C PRO A 87 -1.90 15.05 7.42
N ALA A 88 -3.03 14.54 6.91
CA ALA A 88 -3.11 13.42 5.99
C ALA A 88 -2.03 13.39 4.88
N ASP A 89 -1.84 14.49 4.16
CA ASP A 89 -0.87 14.61 3.06
C ASP A 89 0.59 14.44 3.49
N ARG A 90 0.88 14.59 4.78
CA ARG A 90 2.21 14.52 5.42
C ARG A 90 2.33 13.40 6.46
N SER A 91 1.39 12.46 6.52
CA SER A 91 1.46 11.30 7.42
C SER A 91 1.85 10.03 6.67
N LEU A 92 2.92 9.36 7.13
CA LEU A 92 3.36 8.09 6.56
C LEU A 92 2.24 7.05 6.65
N VAL A 93 1.62 6.90 7.83
CA VAL A 93 0.52 5.96 8.09
C VAL A 93 -0.66 6.20 7.14
N HIS A 94 -1.04 7.46 6.92
CA HIS A 94 -2.10 7.80 6.00
C HIS A 94 -1.80 7.29 4.58
N TRP A 95 -0.57 7.53 4.10
CA TRP A 95 -0.15 7.12 2.77
C TRP A 95 0.05 5.62 2.63
N LEU A 96 0.54 4.92 3.66
CA LEU A 96 0.60 3.46 3.69
C LEU A 96 -0.80 2.87 3.47
N ARG A 97 -1.76 3.25 4.31
CA ARG A 97 -3.17 2.80 4.19
C ARG A 97 -3.76 3.15 2.83
N ARG A 98 -3.51 4.37 2.34
CA ARG A 98 -4.01 4.83 1.04
C ARG A 98 -3.45 4.00 -0.12
N LEU A 99 -2.18 3.61 -0.09
CA LEU A 99 -1.56 2.80 -1.13
C LEU A 99 -1.97 1.33 -1.05
N VAL A 100 -2.10 0.76 0.15
CA VAL A 100 -2.69 -0.58 0.34
C VAL A 100 -4.10 -0.60 -0.24
N PHE A 101 -4.93 0.37 0.13
CA PHE A 101 -6.29 0.49 -0.41
C PHE A 101 -6.31 0.68 -1.92
N ARG A 102 -5.48 1.60 -2.46
CA ARG A 102 -5.39 1.88 -3.90
C ARG A 102 -5.01 0.63 -4.69
N SER A 103 -4.02 -0.12 -4.24
CA SER A 103 -3.60 -1.35 -4.93
C SER A 103 -4.71 -2.41 -4.93
N ALA A 104 -5.39 -2.61 -3.80
CA ALA A 104 -6.50 -3.56 -3.70
C ALA A 104 -7.68 -3.15 -4.58
N TRP A 105 -7.96 -1.84 -4.63
CA TRP A 105 -8.98 -1.28 -5.51
C TRP A 105 -8.67 -1.53 -6.98
N LEU A 106 -7.40 -1.35 -7.40
CA LEU A 106 -6.95 -1.60 -8.76
C LEU A 106 -7.07 -3.09 -9.13
N ASP A 107 -6.63 -3.98 -8.24
CA ASP A 107 -6.75 -5.43 -8.46
C ASP A 107 -8.21 -5.87 -8.55
N GLN A 108 -9.11 -5.25 -7.78
CA GLN A 108 -10.54 -5.51 -7.89
C GLN A 108 -11.10 -5.06 -9.24
N ARG A 109 -10.65 -3.92 -9.79
CA ARG A 109 -11.04 -3.48 -11.13
C ARG A 109 -10.51 -4.42 -12.22
N VAL A 110 -9.33 -5.01 -12.01
CA VAL A 110 -8.83 -6.08 -12.89
C VAL A 110 -9.71 -7.32 -12.82
N LYS A 111 -10.07 -7.78 -11.60
CA LYS A 111 -10.99 -8.92 -11.39
C LYS A 111 -12.36 -8.71 -12.05
N GLU A 112 -12.83 -7.47 -12.10
CA GLU A 112 -14.10 -7.08 -12.73
C GLU A 112 -14.01 -6.83 -14.24
N GLY A 113 -12.79 -6.86 -14.81
CA GLY A 113 -12.55 -6.59 -16.23
C GLY A 113 -12.60 -5.12 -16.63
N GLU A 114 -12.70 -4.19 -15.66
CA GLU A 114 -12.62 -2.73 -15.91
C GLU A 114 -11.17 -2.31 -16.26
N LEU A 115 -10.18 -3.02 -15.74
CA LEU A 115 -8.75 -2.81 -16.02
C LEU A 115 -8.07 -4.12 -16.43
N ASP A 116 -6.90 -4.01 -17.07
CA ASP A 116 -6.00 -5.13 -17.32
C ASP A 116 -4.56 -4.74 -16.94
N ILE A 117 -3.63 -5.69 -16.97
CA ILE A 117 -2.21 -5.49 -16.67
C ILE A 117 -1.38 -5.73 -17.92
N ALA A 118 -0.64 -4.71 -18.36
CA ALA A 118 0.26 -4.81 -19.50
C ALA A 118 1.71 -4.56 -19.09
N PHE A 119 2.64 -5.31 -19.69
CA PHE A 119 4.07 -5.07 -19.53
C PHE A 119 4.52 -3.92 -20.44
N HIS A 120 5.08 -2.88 -19.84
CA HIS A 120 5.63 -1.72 -20.54
C HIS A 120 7.14 -1.90 -20.75
N ARG A 121 7.56 -2.03 -22.01
CA ARG A 121 8.94 -2.41 -22.38
C ARG A 121 9.99 -1.36 -22.05
N GLU A 122 9.66 -0.08 -22.08
CA GLU A 122 10.67 0.97 -21.86
C GLU A 122 11.00 1.16 -20.38
N SER A 123 9.98 1.03 -19.52
CA SER A 123 10.13 1.13 -18.06
C SER A 123 10.47 -0.22 -17.40
N HIS A 124 10.39 -1.33 -18.15
CA HIS A 124 10.48 -2.69 -17.62
C HIS A 124 9.53 -2.95 -16.43
N ALA A 125 8.33 -2.39 -16.50
CA ALA A 125 7.35 -2.43 -15.41
C ALA A 125 5.96 -2.86 -15.91
N PHE A 126 5.15 -3.36 -14.99
CA PHE A 126 3.74 -3.65 -15.24
C PHE A 126 2.88 -2.44 -14.91
N HIS A 127 2.01 -2.06 -15.83
CA HIS A 127 1.08 -0.93 -15.66
C HIS A 127 -0.36 -1.46 -15.75
N TYR A 128 -1.26 -0.84 -14.98
CA TYR A 128 -2.69 -1.03 -15.20
C TYR A 128 -3.11 -0.24 -16.45
N VAL A 129 -3.85 -0.89 -17.33
CA VAL A 129 -4.33 -0.33 -18.60
C VAL A 129 -5.84 -0.44 -18.70
N GLN A 130 -6.44 0.39 -19.55
CA GLN A 130 -7.87 0.43 -19.80
C GLN A 130 -8.20 -0.29 -21.13
N PRO A 131 -8.79 -1.50 -21.09
CA PRO A 131 -9.13 -2.24 -22.31
C PRO A 131 -10.06 -1.47 -23.25
N GLU A 132 -11.00 -0.71 -22.70
CA GLU A 132 -11.95 0.12 -23.47
C GLU A 132 -11.29 1.33 -24.16
N ARG A 133 -10.05 1.66 -23.79
CA ARG A 133 -9.25 2.77 -24.35
C ARG A 133 -7.98 2.28 -25.02
N ASP A 134 -8.09 1.17 -25.76
CA ASP A 134 -6.98 0.61 -26.54
C ASP A 134 -5.72 0.31 -25.71
N GLY A 135 -5.90 -0.07 -24.44
CA GLY A 135 -4.79 -0.37 -23.54
C GLY A 135 -4.04 0.86 -23.02
N GLU A 136 -4.65 2.04 -23.03
CA GLU A 136 -4.08 3.25 -22.43
C GLU A 136 -3.78 3.04 -20.93
N PRO A 137 -2.55 3.30 -20.46
CA PRO A 137 -2.20 3.24 -19.05
C PRO A 137 -3.02 4.22 -18.20
N ILE A 138 -3.42 3.82 -17.00
CA ILE A 138 -4.04 4.75 -16.07
C ILE A 138 -3.00 5.71 -15.47
N GLU A 139 -3.41 6.96 -15.27
CA GLU A 139 -2.61 7.93 -14.52
C GLU A 139 -3.01 7.90 -13.04
N LEU A 140 -2.05 7.62 -12.16
CA LEU A 140 -2.25 7.62 -10.72
C LEU A 140 -1.70 8.92 -10.11
N ALA A 141 -2.40 9.42 -9.09
CA ALA A 141 -1.92 10.59 -8.36
C ALA A 141 -0.55 10.28 -7.71
N PRO A 142 0.43 11.17 -7.86
CA PRO A 142 1.79 10.94 -7.39
C PRO A 142 1.83 10.75 -5.88
N GLU A 143 2.77 9.94 -5.42
CA GLU A 143 3.05 9.73 -4.01
C GLU A 143 4.13 10.70 -3.49
N PRO A 144 4.05 11.15 -2.23
CA PRO A 144 5.17 11.80 -1.55
C PRO A 144 6.28 10.79 -1.24
N SER A 145 7.42 11.30 -0.74
CA SER A 145 8.56 10.46 -0.37
C SER A 145 9.01 10.71 1.07
N TRP A 146 9.29 9.62 1.77
CA TRP A 146 9.94 9.56 3.08
C TRP A 146 11.42 9.16 2.99
N GLY A 147 12.03 9.25 1.81
CA GLY A 147 13.43 8.87 1.58
C GLY A 147 14.45 9.57 2.49
N ARG A 148 14.12 10.74 3.06
CA ARG A 148 14.97 11.46 4.02
C ARG A 148 15.09 10.78 5.39
N VAL A 149 14.06 10.04 5.77
CA VAL A 149 13.99 9.28 7.03
C VAL A 149 13.82 7.78 6.76
N ALA A 150 14.30 7.34 5.60
CA ALA A 150 14.22 5.94 5.21
C ALA A 150 14.92 5.07 6.25
N TYR A 151 14.26 3.97 6.60
CA TYR A 151 14.88 2.92 7.39
C TYR A 151 16.00 2.26 6.60
N LEU A 152 17.16 2.14 7.23
CA LEU A 152 18.33 1.45 6.70
C LEU A 152 18.66 0.29 7.65
N PRO A 153 18.57 -0.97 7.19
CA PRO A 153 18.97 -2.12 7.99
C PRO A 153 20.43 -1.96 8.43
N ARG A 154 20.68 -2.24 9.71
CA ARG A 154 22.04 -2.20 10.28
C ARG A 154 22.86 -3.42 9.88
#